data_AF-A0A957ZQN2-F1
#
_entry.id   AF-A0A957ZQN2-F1
#
_cell.length_a   1.000
_cell.length_b   1.000
_cell.length_c   1.000
_cell.angle_alpha   90.00
_cell.angle_beta   90.00
_cell.angle_gamma   90.00
#
_symmetry.space_group_name_H-M   'P 1'
#
loop_
_entity.id
_entity.type
_entity.pdbx_description
1 polymer ?
#
loop_
_entity_poly.entity_id
_entity_poly.type
_entity_poly.pdbx_seq_one_letter_code
_entity_poly.pdbx_strand_id
1 'polypeptide(L)'
;MVKKRHGVKNNVLIDWVCKIRFLSDTVESKKHDKKLADETDYCLPEGSTLIQDTGFQGFKLEQVAIIQPKKKPRGNPLSELDKHINHWISSLRVRIEHAIGGVKRYRIVKDKIRCWKAGFVDAVFETCCGLHNFRLNFRPWIYKPIQLNLFVDF
;
A
#
# COMPACT_ATOMS: atom_id res chain seq x y z
N MET A 1 -15.99 -8.18 25.97
CA MET A 1 -15.50 -8.57 24.63
C MET A 1 -15.94 -7.54 23.60
N VAL A 2 -15.02 -6.82 22.95
CA VAL A 2 -15.37 -5.92 21.85
C VAL A 2 -15.66 -6.79 20.61
N LYS A 3 -16.92 -6.88 20.18
CA LYS A 3 -17.31 -7.57 18.93
C LYS A 3 -16.49 -6.98 17.77
N LYS A 4 -15.80 -7.81 16.98
CA LYS A 4 -15.19 -7.39 15.71
C LYS A 4 -16.28 -6.74 14.87
N ARG A 5 -16.15 -5.45 14.60
CA ARG A 5 -17.11 -4.70 13.79
C ARG A 5 -16.85 -5.01 12.32
N HIS A 6 -17.91 -5.03 11.51
CA HIS A 6 -17.78 -5.10 10.06
C HIS A 6 -17.06 -3.85 9.59
N GLY A 7 -15.82 -4.03 9.11
CA GLY A 7 -15.04 -3.00 8.46
C GLY A 7 -15.06 -3.22 6.96
N VAL A 8 -14.67 -2.18 6.23
CA VAL A 8 -14.34 -2.27 4.82
C VAL A 8 -12.85 -2.02 4.61
N LYS A 9 -12.35 -2.35 3.44
CA LYS A 9 -10.97 -2.06 3.04
C LYS A 9 -10.86 -1.90 1.52
N ASN A 10 -9.75 -1.31 1.13
CA ASN A 10 -9.33 -1.16 -0.25
C ASN A 10 -7.82 -1.41 -0.32
N ASN A 11 -7.34 -1.89 -1.47
CA ASN A 11 -5.92 -1.84 -1.82
C ASN A 11 -5.64 -0.53 -2.55
N VAL A 12 -4.45 0.04 -2.33
CA VAL A 12 -4.01 1.26 -3.01
C VAL A 12 -2.63 1.04 -3.60
N LEU A 13 -2.38 1.61 -4.78
CA LEU A 13 -1.03 1.77 -5.30
C LEU A 13 -0.57 3.20 -5.09
N ILE A 14 0.62 3.32 -4.51
CA ILE A 14 1.22 4.59 -4.15
C ILE A 14 2.56 4.69 -4.87
N ASP A 15 2.80 5.81 -5.55
CA ASP A 15 4.06 6.06 -6.22
C ASP A 15 5.14 6.60 -5.26
N TRP A 16 6.35 6.81 -5.79
CA TRP A 16 7.50 7.27 -5.01
C TRP A 16 7.37 8.71 -4.46
N VAL A 17 6.47 9.53 -5.01
CA VAL A 17 6.10 10.87 -4.48
C VAL A 17 4.91 10.80 -3.52
N CYS A 18 4.52 9.60 -3.10
CA CYS A 18 3.42 9.32 -2.19
C CYS A 18 2.03 9.71 -2.71
N LYS A 19 1.86 9.82 -4.03
CA LYS A 19 0.54 9.98 -4.65
C LYS A 19 -0.12 8.62 -4.83
N ILE A 20 -1.42 8.57 -4.59
CA ILE A 20 -2.26 7.41 -4.83
C ILE A 20 -2.58 7.37 -6.32
N ARG A 21 -2.14 6.32 -7.00
CA ARG A 21 -2.33 6.11 -8.45
C ARG A 21 -3.45 5.14 -8.76
N PHE A 22 -3.77 4.28 -7.81
CA PHE A 22 -4.80 3.28 -7.95
C PHE A 22 -5.50 3.06 -6.62
N LEU A 23 -6.79 2.78 -6.71
CA LEU A 23 -7.65 2.41 -5.61
C LEU A 23 -8.52 1.24 -6.08
N SER A 24 -8.50 0.12 -5.36
CA SER A 24 -9.41 -1.00 -5.65
C SER A 24 -10.82 -0.68 -5.17
N ASP A 25 -11.80 -1.48 -5.60
CA ASP A 25 -13.15 -1.46 -5.03
C ASP A 25 -13.12 -1.63 -3.50
N THR A 26 -14.06 -0.95 -2.83
CA THR A 26 -14.30 -1.15 -1.41
C THR A 26 -14.93 -2.53 -1.16
N VAL A 27 -14.21 -3.37 -0.43
CA VAL A 27 -14.65 -4.73 -0.06
C VAL A 27 -14.72 -4.91 1.45
N GLU A 28 -15.38 -5.97 1.91
CA GLU A 28 -15.35 -6.33 3.34
C GLU A 28 -13.92 -6.61 3.84
N SER A 29 -13.60 -6.15 5.05
CA SER A 29 -12.27 -6.36 5.65
C SER A 29 -11.87 -7.84 5.83
N LYS A 30 -12.81 -8.78 5.71
CA LYS A 30 -12.54 -10.23 5.83
C LYS A 30 -11.84 -10.82 4.62
N LYS A 31 -12.01 -10.23 3.43
CA LYS A 31 -11.33 -10.70 2.20
C LYS A 31 -9.82 -10.62 2.44
N HIS A 32 -9.00 -11.52 1.90
CA HIS A 32 -7.54 -11.41 2.03
C HIS A 32 -6.97 -10.32 1.09
N ASP A 33 -5.92 -9.59 1.47
CA ASP A 33 -5.34 -8.51 0.65
C ASP A 33 -4.84 -9.02 -0.70
N LYS A 34 -4.13 -10.16 -0.70
CA LYS A 34 -3.72 -10.86 -1.92
C LYS A 34 -4.90 -11.18 -2.84
N LYS A 35 -5.97 -11.78 -2.29
CA LYS A 35 -7.16 -12.16 -3.08
C LYS A 35 -7.84 -10.94 -3.68
N LEU A 36 -7.88 -9.82 -2.94
CA LEU A 36 -8.35 -8.57 -3.50
C LEU A 36 -7.45 -8.10 -4.65
N ALA A 37 -6.13 -8.15 -4.51
CA ALA A 37 -5.20 -7.78 -5.58
C ALA A 37 -5.33 -8.70 -6.82
N ASP A 38 -5.41 -10.01 -6.62
CA ASP A 38 -5.62 -11.01 -7.68
C ASP A 38 -6.91 -10.70 -8.48
N GLU A 39 -8.00 -10.36 -7.79
CA GLU A 39 -9.30 -10.06 -8.43
C GLU A 39 -9.41 -8.64 -9.02
N THR A 40 -8.51 -7.74 -8.64
CA THR A 40 -8.55 -6.35 -9.12
C THR A 40 -7.97 -6.22 -10.53
N ASP A 41 -7.09 -7.14 -10.92
CA ASP A 41 -6.51 -7.25 -12.26
C ASP A 41 -5.94 -5.92 -12.82
N TYR A 42 -5.30 -5.14 -11.95
CA TYR A 42 -4.65 -3.89 -12.36
C TYR A 42 -3.33 -4.20 -13.08
N CYS A 43 -3.08 -3.49 -14.19
CA CYS A 43 -1.81 -3.57 -14.90
C CYS A 43 -0.86 -2.45 -14.47
N LEU A 44 0.44 -2.72 -14.57
CA LEU A 44 1.49 -1.72 -14.43
C LEU A 44 2.29 -1.64 -15.73
N PRO A 45 2.92 -0.50 -16.04
CA PRO A 45 3.83 -0.39 -17.18
C PRO A 45 4.95 -1.44 -17.11
N GLU A 46 5.35 -1.96 -18.26
CA GLU A 46 6.47 -2.90 -18.38
C GLU A 46 7.74 -2.32 -17.72
N GLY A 47 8.47 -3.17 -16.99
CA GLY A 47 9.67 -2.75 -16.25
C GLY A 47 9.39 -2.01 -14.94
N SER A 48 8.12 -1.91 -14.52
CA SER A 48 7.79 -1.34 -13.21
C SER A 48 8.30 -2.21 -12.07
N THR A 49 8.59 -1.56 -10.95
CA THR A 49 8.93 -2.24 -9.69
C THR A 49 7.81 -2.04 -8.67
N LEU A 50 7.23 -3.13 -8.19
CA LEU A 50 6.18 -3.13 -7.19
C LEU A 50 6.72 -3.64 -5.84
N ILE A 51 6.67 -2.76 -4.85
CA ILE A 51 6.99 -3.11 -3.47
C ILE A 51 5.70 -3.50 -2.76
N GLN A 52 5.67 -4.69 -2.16
CA GLN A 52 4.48 -5.20 -1.50
C GLN A 52 4.77 -5.71 -0.08
N ASP A 53 3.76 -5.63 0.79
CA ASP A 53 3.82 -6.25 2.12
C ASP A 53 3.74 -7.78 2.00
N THR A 54 4.19 -8.47 3.03
CA THR A 54 4.05 -9.91 3.24
C THR A 54 2.60 -10.44 3.13
N GLY A 55 1.59 -9.58 3.30
CA GLY A 55 0.18 -9.90 3.06
C GLY A 55 -0.17 -10.16 1.58
N PHE A 56 0.72 -9.80 0.66
CA PHE A 56 0.59 -10.05 -0.79
C PHE A 56 1.49 -11.20 -1.26
N GLN A 57 2.02 -12.02 -0.35
CA GLN A 57 2.90 -13.12 -0.71
C GLN A 57 2.24 -14.05 -1.75
N GLY A 58 2.95 -14.25 -2.87
CA GLY A 58 2.48 -15.03 -4.01
C GLY A 58 1.64 -14.25 -5.03
N PHE A 59 1.39 -12.95 -4.83
CA PHE A 59 0.90 -12.06 -5.89
C PHE A 59 2.05 -11.73 -6.84
N LYS A 60 1.76 -11.75 -8.14
CA LYS A 60 2.70 -11.45 -9.22
C LYS A 60 1.97 -10.75 -10.35
N LEU A 61 2.70 -9.88 -11.05
CA LEU A 61 2.27 -9.29 -12.32
C LEU A 61 3.34 -9.63 -13.36
N GLU A 62 2.91 -9.90 -14.59
CA GLU A 62 3.84 -10.15 -15.68
C GLU A 62 4.67 -8.89 -15.95
N GLN A 63 5.96 -9.06 -16.25
CA GLN A 63 6.88 -7.99 -16.62
C GLN A 63 7.08 -6.90 -15.53
N VAL A 64 6.72 -7.20 -14.28
CA VAL A 64 6.89 -6.33 -13.12
C VAL A 64 7.84 -6.97 -12.11
N ALA A 65 8.86 -6.24 -11.68
CA ALA A 65 9.76 -6.67 -10.62
C ALA A 65 9.06 -6.56 -9.26
N ILE A 66 9.00 -7.67 -8.52
CA ILE A 66 8.35 -7.73 -7.20
C ILE A 66 9.40 -7.65 -6.10
N ILE A 67 9.31 -6.63 -5.25
CA ILE A 67 10.12 -6.49 -4.04
C ILE A 67 9.26 -6.76 -2.81
N GLN A 68 9.65 -7.75 -2.01
CA GLN A 68 8.96 -8.09 -0.77
C GLN A 68 9.99 -8.39 0.32
N PRO A 69 9.75 -7.97 1.59
CA PRO A 69 10.68 -8.28 2.66
C PRO A 69 10.71 -9.78 2.92
N LYS A 70 11.92 -10.32 3.14
CA LYS A 70 12.14 -11.73 3.38
C LYS A 70 11.69 -12.08 4.80
N LYS A 71 10.74 -13.01 4.92
CA LYS A 71 10.33 -13.56 6.22
C LYS A 71 11.47 -14.35 6.83
N LYS A 72 11.57 -14.30 8.16
CA LYS A 72 12.51 -15.16 8.91
C LYS A 72 12.16 -16.64 8.66
N PRO A 73 13.11 -17.46 8.19
CA PRO A 73 12.89 -18.89 8.03
C PRO A 73 12.64 -19.55 9.39
N ARG A 74 11.83 -20.60 9.43
CA ARG A 74 11.54 -21.33 10.66
C ARG A 74 12.83 -21.99 11.15
N GLY A 75 13.21 -21.72 12.41
CA GLY A 75 14.38 -22.31 13.06
C GLY A 75 15.73 -21.67 12.74
N ASN A 76 15.81 -20.75 11.76
CA ASN A 76 17.09 -20.14 11.34
C ASN A 76 17.07 -18.61 11.48
N PRO A 77 18.23 -17.98 11.76
CA PRO A 77 18.35 -16.53 11.72
C PRO A 77 18.25 -15.99 10.28
N LEU A 78 17.89 -14.72 10.17
CA LEU A 78 17.97 -14.01 8.89
C LEU A 78 19.44 -13.64 8.63
N SER A 79 19.92 -13.78 7.39
CA SER A 79 21.29 -13.37 7.06
C SER A 79 21.47 -11.86 7.23
N GLU A 80 22.71 -11.40 7.46
CA GLU A 80 22.98 -9.96 7.59
C GLU A 80 22.60 -9.17 6.32
N LEU A 81 22.79 -9.76 5.15
CA LEU A 81 22.36 -9.18 3.87
C LEU A 81 20.83 -9.04 3.81
N ASP A 82 20.10 -10.10 4.16
CA ASP A 82 18.63 -10.06 4.19
C ASP A 82 18.11 -9.03 5.21
N LYS A 83 18.80 -8.83 6.34
CA LYS A 83 18.48 -7.79 7.32
C LYS A 83 18.66 -6.39 6.73
N HIS A 84 19.77 -6.15 6.02
CA HIS A 84 20.03 -4.88 5.35
C HIS A 84 18.97 -4.58 4.28
N ILE A 85 18.62 -5.58 3.45
CA ILE A 85 17.56 -5.47 2.45
C ILE A 85 16.21 -5.17 3.12
N ASN A 86 15.85 -5.91 4.17
CA ASN A 86 14.59 -5.68 4.89
C ASN A 86 14.55 -4.30 5.57
N HIS A 87 15.69 -3.81 6.08
CA HIS A 87 15.80 -2.46 6.64
C HIS A 87 15.58 -1.40 5.55
N TRP A 88 16.19 -1.58 4.38
CA TRP A 88 15.97 -0.72 3.22
C TRP A 88 14.51 -0.73 2.77
N ILE A 89 13.88 -1.91 2.61
CA ILE A 89 12.44 -2.02 2.29
C ILE A 89 11.59 -1.33 3.36
N SER A 90 11.95 -1.46 4.63
CA SER A 90 11.23 -0.80 5.73
C SER A 90 11.28 0.73 5.61
N SER A 91 12.42 1.30 5.18
CA SER A 91 12.54 2.74 4.91
C SER A 91 11.61 3.23 3.80
N LEU A 92 11.30 2.37 2.83
CA LEU A 92 10.34 2.65 1.76
C LEU A 92 8.90 2.59 2.28
N ARG A 93 8.60 1.60 3.12
CA ARG A 93 7.27 1.46 3.73
C ARG A 93 6.87 2.67 4.56
N VAL A 94 7.81 3.37 5.19
CA VAL A 94 7.54 4.65 5.88
C VAL A 94 6.88 5.67 4.95
N ARG A 95 7.24 5.74 3.67
CA ARG A 95 6.61 6.64 2.69
C ARG A 95 5.17 6.23 2.37
N ILE A 96 4.92 4.91 2.28
CA ILE A 96 3.58 4.35 2.09
C ILE A 96 2.69 4.68 3.29
N GLU A 97 3.22 4.50 4.50
CA GLU A 97 2.52 4.84 5.74
C GLU A 97 2.20 6.34 5.83
N HIS A 98 3.11 7.21 5.39
CA HIS A 98 2.82 8.65 5.28
C HIS A 98 1.67 8.93 4.32
N ALA A 99 1.63 8.30 3.14
CA ALA A 99 0.52 8.47 2.20
C ALA A 99 -0.82 8.01 2.80
N ILE A 100 -0.85 6.81 3.39
CA ILE A 100 -2.04 6.26 4.04
C ILE A 100 -2.47 7.15 5.21
N GLY A 101 -1.53 7.62 6.03
CA GLY A 101 -1.77 8.58 7.10
C GLY A 101 -2.30 9.92 6.59
N GLY A 102 -1.81 10.36 5.43
CA GLY A 102 -2.27 11.55 4.71
C GLY A 102 -3.75 11.46 4.33
N VAL A 103 -4.18 10.34 3.75
CA VAL A 103 -5.60 10.07 3.49
C VAL A 103 -6.41 9.98 4.78
N LYS A 104 -5.90 9.27 5.79
CA LYS A 104 -6.59 9.11 7.08
C LYS A 104 -6.64 10.38 7.94
N ARG A 105 -6.05 11.49 7.49
CA ARG A 105 -6.27 12.82 8.08
C ARG A 105 -7.74 13.19 8.06
N TYR A 106 -8.47 12.77 7.02
CA TYR A 106 -9.90 12.90 6.96
C TYR A 106 -10.55 11.89 7.90
N ARG A 107 -10.96 12.36 9.08
CA ARG A 107 -11.52 11.51 10.14
C ARG A 107 -12.67 10.63 9.67
N ILE A 108 -13.43 11.05 8.66
CA ILE A 108 -14.52 10.26 8.07
C ILE A 108 -14.06 8.88 7.54
N VAL A 109 -12.81 8.75 7.08
CA VAL A 109 -12.23 7.48 6.60
C VAL A 109 -11.79 6.57 7.76
N LYS A 110 -11.49 7.16 8.93
CA LYS A 110 -10.98 6.45 10.11
C LYS A 110 -12.11 6.09 11.09
N ASP A 111 -13.05 7.01 11.26
CA ASP A 111 -14.11 6.95 12.26
C ASP A 111 -15.34 6.21 11.69
N LYS A 112 -16.27 5.84 12.58
CA LYS A 112 -17.47 5.08 12.16
C LYS A 112 -18.39 5.95 11.30
N ILE A 113 -18.48 5.62 10.01
CA ILE A 113 -19.52 6.15 9.12
C ILE A 113 -20.85 5.47 9.47
N ARG A 114 -21.92 6.27 9.58
CA ARG A 114 -23.30 5.81 9.84
C ARG A 114 -24.23 6.02 8.64
N CYS A 115 -23.68 6.43 7.49
CA CYS A 115 -24.42 6.54 6.25
C CYS A 115 -24.58 5.15 5.62
N TRP A 116 -25.81 4.80 5.26
CA TRP A 116 -26.17 3.50 4.67
C TRP A 116 -26.35 3.56 3.15
N LYS A 117 -26.15 4.73 2.54
CA LYS A 117 -26.29 4.89 1.09
C LYS A 117 -25.23 4.04 0.38
N ALA A 118 -25.68 3.18 -0.52
CA ALA A 118 -24.79 2.36 -1.35
C ALA A 118 -23.79 3.25 -2.10
N GLY A 119 -22.53 2.80 -2.19
CA GLY A 119 -21.43 3.54 -2.83
C GLY A 119 -20.90 4.76 -2.05
N PHE A 120 -21.55 5.19 -0.97
CA PHE A 120 -21.11 6.39 -0.24
C PHE A 120 -19.72 6.24 0.39
N VAL A 121 -19.44 5.09 1.01
CA VAL A 121 -18.15 4.84 1.67
C VAL A 121 -17.00 4.81 0.66
N ASP A 122 -17.26 4.22 -0.51
CA ASP A 122 -16.30 4.13 -1.62
C ASP A 122 -15.99 5.53 -2.17
N ALA A 123 -17.02 6.30 -2.52
CA ALA A 123 -16.89 7.69 -2.98
C ALA A 123 -16.18 8.60 -1.96
N VAL A 124 -16.43 8.40 -0.66
CA VAL A 124 -15.70 9.12 0.40
C VAL A 124 -14.22 8.80 0.38
N PHE A 125 -13.86 7.52 0.25
CA PHE A 125 -12.46 7.12 0.26
C PHE A 125 -11.72 7.59 -1.00
N GLU A 126 -12.35 7.47 -2.17
CA GLU A 126 -11.86 8.01 -3.43
C GLU A 126 -11.63 9.53 -3.35
N THR A 127 -12.62 10.27 -2.84
CA THR A 127 -12.52 11.72 -2.63
C THR A 127 -11.35 12.07 -1.72
N CYS A 128 -11.17 11.34 -0.61
CA CYS A 128 -10.05 11.57 0.31
C CYS A 128 -8.68 11.27 -0.33
N CYS A 129 -8.60 10.25 -1.20
CA CYS A 129 -7.39 9.98 -1.98
C CYS A 129 -7.08 11.12 -2.95
N GLY A 130 -8.10 11.64 -3.65
CA GLY A 130 -7.98 12.79 -4.53
C GLY A 130 -7.52 14.06 -3.80
N LEU A 131 -8.10 14.35 -2.63
CA LEU A 131 -7.71 15.49 -1.80
C LEU A 131 -6.29 15.35 -1.25
N HIS A 132 -5.87 14.15 -0.86
CA HIS A 132 -4.48 13.86 -0.47
C HIS A 132 -3.52 14.14 -1.63
N ASN A 133 -3.83 13.66 -2.83
CA ASN A 133 -3.04 13.92 -4.04
C ASN A 133 -2.98 15.41 -4.37
N PHE A 134 -4.11 16.12 -4.29
CA PHE A 134 -4.19 17.56 -4.51
C PHE A 134 -3.31 18.32 -3.52
N ARG A 135 -3.35 17.97 -2.23
CA ARG A 135 -2.47 18.57 -1.21
C ARG A 135 -0.99 18.42 -1.59
N LEU A 136 -0.57 17.25 -2.08
CA LEU A 136 0.83 17.01 -2.43
C LEU A 136 1.32 17.87 -3.60
N ASN A 137 0.42 18.40 -4.44
CA ASN A 137 0.80 19.35 -5.48
C ASN A 137 1.30 20.69 -4.90
N PHE A 138 0.81 21.09 -3.72
CA PHE A 138 1.18 22.36 -3.08
C PHE A 138 2.13 22.19 -1.89
N ARG A 139 2.10 21.00 -1.26
CA ARG A 139 2.91 20.68 -0.07
C ARG A 139 3.49 19.28 -0.19
N PRO A 140 4.41 19.04 -1.15
CA PRO A 140 5.03 17.74 -1.34
C PRO A 140 5.91 17.37 -0.15
N TRP A 141 6.05 16.07 0.11
CA TRP A 141 7.07 15.59 1.04
C TRP A 141 8.41 15.51 0.32
N ILE A 142 9.46 16.05 0.96
CA ILE A 142 10.82 15.98 0.43
C ILE A 142 11.52 14.81 1.11
N TYR A 143 11.72 13.73 0.36
CA TYR A 143 12.53 12.61 0.80
C TYR A 143 13.88 12.63 0.09
N LYS A 144 14.91 12.11 0.76
CA LYS A 144 16.18 11.81 0.09
C LYS A 144 15.94 10.80 -1.04
N PRO A 145 16.71 10.85 -2.14
CA PRO A 145 16.63 9.85 -3.20
C PRO A 145 16.73 8.44 -2.60
N ILE A 146 15.90 7.53 -3.09
CA ILE A 146 16.01 6.12 -2.73
C ILE A 146 17.22 5.58 -3.50
N GLN A 147 18.17 5.01 -2.78
CA GLN A 147 19.30 4.31 -3.39
C GLN A 147 18.86 2.91 -3.86
N LEU A 148 18.02 2.88 -4.91
CA LEU A 148 17.50 1.64 -5.52
C LEU A 148 18.62 0.81 -6.16
N ASN A 149 19.59 1.51 -6.75
CA ASN A 149 20.77 0.99 -7.42
C ASN A 149 21.79 0.28 -6.51
N LEU A 150 21.63 0.35 -5.18
CA LEU A 150 22.54 -0.34 -4.26
C LEU A 150 22.18 -1.82 -4.03
N PHE A 151 20.97 -2.24 -4.42
CA PHE A 151 20.43 -3.56 -4.08
C PHE A 151 19.77 -4.28 -5.25
N VAL A 152 19.62 -3.62 -6.40
CA VAL A 152 19.02 -4.19 -7.62
C VAL A 152 19.82 -3.65 -8.80
N ASP A 153 20.47 -4.55 -9.55
CA ASP A 153 21.12 -4.22 -10.82
C ASP A 153 20.02 -4.00 -11.88
N PHE A 154 20.08 -2.86 -12.58
CA PHE A 154 19.18 -2.50 -13.68
C PHE A 154 19.67 -3.05 -15.02
#